data_AF-A0A7Z2GP26-F1
#
_entry.id   AF-A0A7Z2GP26-F1
#
_cell.length_a   1.000
_cell.length_b   1.000
_cell.length_c   1.000
_cell.angle_alpha   90.00
_cell.angle_beta   90.00
_cell.angle_gamma   90.00
#
_symmetry.space_group_name_H-M   'P 1'
#
loop_
_entity.id
_entity.type
_entity.pdbx_description
1 polymer ?
#
loop_
_entity_poly.entity_id
_entity_poly.type
_entity_poly.pdbx_seq_one_letter_code
_entity_poly.pdbx_strand_id
1 'polypeptide(L)'
;MKTAMLAAAGMAAIFQAATAAQAAPVVCAIAGDYQGQYDGPNDRGFLRVSVASGDGALTGKAQSAVTGEVFAVGGVLNADGTLAAGSATASGAQLTGRFVPNVGSGNWSKLVPYSDGTQRTLTGSWGVERIADDDDCQ
;
A
#
# COMPACT_ATOMS: atom_id res chain seq x y z
N MET A 1 -66.01 -32.88 -13.32
CA MET A 1 -64.97 -32.56 -14.33
C MET A 1 -64.75 -31.06 -14.33
N LYS A 2 -63.50 -30.63 -14.54
CA LYS A 2 -62.92 -29.27 -14.38
C LYS A 2 -62.43 -28.96 -12.97
N THR A 3 -61.25 -28.40 -12.70
CA THR A 3 -59.98 -28.22 -13.42
C THR A 3 -58.97 -27.90 -12.31
N ALA A 4 -57.81 -28.55 -12.31
CA ALA A 4 -56.70 -28.20 -11.42
C ALA A 4 -55.99 -26.94 -11.92
N MET A 5 -55.53 -26.05 -11.03
CA MET A 5 -54.42 -25.14 -11.31
C MET A 5 -53.53 -25.00 -10.08
N LEU A 6 -52.34 -25.58 -10.18
CA LEU A 6 -51.14 -25.25 -9.41
C LEU A 6 -50.76 -23.79 -9.69
N ALA A 7 -50.39 -23.03 -8.65
CA ALA A 7 -49.62 -21.81 -8.80
C ALA A 7 -48.18 -22.08 -8.33
N ALA A 8 -47.25 -21.99 -9.28
CA ALA A 8 -45.83 -22.16 -9.07
C ALA A 8 -45.17 -20.90 -8.50
N ALA A 9 -44.05 -21.15 -7.82
CA ALA A 9 -43.19 -20.19 -7.13
C ALA A 9 -42.60 -19.09 -8.04
N GLY A 10 -42.30 -17.94 -7.42
CA GLY A 10 -41.46 -16.91 -8.00
C GLY A 10 -40.59 -16.28 -6.93
N MET A 11 -39.42 -16.87 -6.67
CA MET A 11 -38.38 -16.29 -5.82
C MET A 11 -37.49 -15.40 -6.71
N ALA A 12 -37.69 -14.09 -6.66
CA ALA A 12 -36.84 -13.14 -7.35
C ALA A 12 -35.55 -12.95 -6.55
N ALA A 13 -34.46 -13.57 -6.98
CA ALA A 13 -33.12 -13.26 -6.50
C ALA A 13 -32.69 -11.91 -7.10
N ILE A 14 -32.61 -10.88 -6.26
CA ILE A 14 -32.01 -9.60 -6.63
C ILE A 14 -30.50 -9.80 -6.62
N PHE A 15 -29.90 -9.94 -7.80
CA PHE A 15 -28.45 -9.83 -7.96
C PHE A 15 -28.05 -8.38 -7.67
N GLN A 16 -27.48 -8.15 -6.48
CA GLN A 16 -26.70 -6.95 -6.22
C GLN A 16 -25.45 -7.05 -7.09
N ALA A 17 -25.45 -6.36 -8.22
CA ALA A 17 -24.24 -6.11 -8.98
C ALA A 17 -23.34 -5.23 -8.09
N ALA A 18 -22.32 -5.84 -7.47
CA ALA A 18 -21.24 -5.11 -6.86
C ALA A 18 -20.59 -4.29 -7.99
N THR A 19 -20.84 -2.98 -7.99
CA THR A 19 -20.08 -2.07 -8.83
C THR A 19 -18.64 -2.17 -8.36
N ALA A 20 -17.77 -2.78 -9.16
CA ALA A 20 -16.34 -2.65 -8.98
C ALA A 20 -16.06 -1.14 -8.88
N ALA A 21 -15.62 -0.70 -7.71
CA ALA A 21 -15.10 0.64 -7.53
C ALA A 21 -13.97 0.75 -8.56
N GLN A 22 -14.19 1.55 -9.60
CA GLN A 22 -13.19 1.77 -10.63
C GLN A 22 -12.01 2.41 -9.92
N ALA A 23 -10.97 1.60 -9.67
CA ALA A 23 -9.67 2.09 -9.29
C ALA A 23 -9.34 3.28 -10.20
N ALA A 24 -9.05 4.44 -9.60
CA ALA A 24 -8.78 5.63 -10.40
C ALA A 24 -7.64 5.30 -11.39
N PRO A 25 -7.70 5.78 -12.65
CA PRO A 25 -6.78 5.36 -13.72
C PRO A 25 -5.30 5.56 -13.39
N VAL A 26 -5.00 6.46 -12.44
CA VAL A 26 -3.64 6.66 -11.92
C VAL A 26 -3.18 5.53 -10.99
N VAL A 27 -4.06 5.00 -10.13
CA VAL A 27 -3.73 3.89 -9.22
C VAL A 27 -3.36 2.65 -10.02
N CYS A 28 -4.09 2.35 -11.10
CA CYS A 28 -3.73 1.21 -11.96
C CYS A 28 -2.38 1.36 -12.66
N ALA A 29 -2.00 2.59 -13.06
CA ALA A 29 -0.68 2.84 -13.62
C ALA A 29 0.47 2.67 -12.60
N ILE A 30 0.16 2.65 -11.30
CA ILE A 30 1.14 2.52 -10.20
C ILE A 30 0.97 1.24 -9.35
N ALA A 31 -0.08 0.45 -9.57
CA ALA A 31 -0.32 -0.81 -8.88
C ALA A 31 0.72 -1.87 -9.25
N GLY A 32 1.20 -2.62 -8.26
CA GLY A 32 2.23 -3.65 -8.44
C GLY A 32 3.19 -3.76 -7.26
N ASP A 33 4.17 -4.64 -7.41
CA ASP A 33 5.23 -4.87 -6.43
C ASP A 33 6.48 -4.07 -6.78
N TYR A 34 7.12 -3.52 -5.76
CA TYR A 34 8.28 -2.66 -5.86
C TYR A 34 9.38 -3.09 -4.91
N GLN A 35 10.62 -2.88 -5.33
CA GLN A 35 11.81 -3.12 -4.52
C GLN A 35 12.81 -1.99 -4.67
N GLY A 36 13.50 -1.66 -3.58
CA GLY A 36 14.64 -0.76 -3.62
C GLY A 36 15.28 -0.60 -2.26
N GLN A 37 15.66 0.62 -1.92
CA GLN A 37 16.44 0.93 -0.74
C GLN A 37 15.93 2.20 -0.04
N TYR A 38 16.27 2.29 1.23
CA TYR A 38 16.24 3.54 1.97
C TYR A 38 17.63 3.86 2.51
N ASP A 39 17.97 5.14 2.57
CA ASP A 39 19.25 5.61 3.06
C ASP A 39 19.05 6.76 4.03
N GLY A 40 19.89 6.84 5.03
CA GLY A 40 19.84 7.83 6.09
C GLY A 40 21.13 7.84 6.89
N PRO A 41 21.42 8.91 7.65
CA PRO A 41 22.71 9.06 8.33
C PRO A 41 23.01 7.95 9.35
N ASN A 42 21.96 7.39 9.96
CA ASN A 42 22.06 6.43 11.07
C ASN A 42 21.47 5.06 10.76
N ASP A 43 20.75 4.93 9.66
CA ASP A 43 20.18 3.66 9.22
C ASP A 43 19.98 3.67 7.71
N ARG A 44 20.14 2.50 7.09
CA ARG A 44 19.97 2.27 5.66
C ARG A 44 19.60 0.82 5.45
N GLY A 45 18.96 0.50 4.33
CA GLY A 45 18.55 -0.88 4.10
C GLY A 45 17.73 -1.09 2.84
N PHE A 46 17.04 -2.22 2.82
CA PHE A 46 16.21 -2.64 1.70
C PHE A 46 14.74 -2.37 1.99
N LEU A 47 14.00 -2.04 0.93
CA LEU A 47 12.58 -1.76 0.97
C LEU A 47 11.86 -2.64 -0.05
N ARG A 48 10.79 -3.30 0.38
CA ARG A 48 9.84 -3.99 -0.51
C ARG A 48 8.43 -3.55 -0.18
N VAL A 49 7.70 -3.07 -1.18
CA VAL A 49 6.34 -2.56 -1.02
C VAL A 49 5.45 -3.05 -2.17
N SER A 50 4.17 -3.14 -1.90
CA SER A 50 3.12 -3.48 -2.87
C SER A 50 2.08 -2.37 -2.83
N VAL A 51 1.63 -1.94 -4.01
CA VAL A 51 0.54 -0.98 -4.18
C VAL A 51 -0.66 -1.72 -4.73
N ALA A 52 -1.74 -1.77 -3.95
CA ALA A 52 -2.98 -2.41 -4.36
C ALA A 52 -3.73 -1.58 -5.42
N SER A 53 -4.18 -2.24 -6.48
CA SER A 53 -5.00 -1.67 -7.55
C SER A 53 -6.29 -1.02 -7.06
N GLY A 54 -7.01 -1.63 -6.12
CA GLY A 54 -8.36 -1.21 -5.73
C GLY A 54 -8.45 0.16 -5.04
N ASP A 55 -7.58 0.41 -4.07
CA ASP A 55 -7.64 1.59 -3.17
C ASP A 55 -6.32 2.36 -3.05
N GLY A 56 -5.27 1.93 -3.76
CA GLY A 56 -3.94 2.52 -3.66
C GLY A 56 -3.28 2.28 -2.31
N ALA A 57 -3.73 1.28 -1.54
CA ALA A 57 -3.07 0.89 -0.30
C ALA A 57 -1.64 0.42 -0.60
N LEU A 58 -0.69 1.08 0.05
CA LEU A 58 0.70 0.69 0.08
C LEU A 58 0.94 -0.16 1.32
N THR A 59 1.49 -1.35 1.14
CA THR A 59 1.93 -2.22 2.24
C THR A 59 3.34 -2.72 1.97
N GLY A 60 4.11 -3.06 3.00
CA GLY A 60 5.44 -3.58 2.78
C GLY A 60 6.29 -3.73 4.03
N LYS A 61 7.57 -3.98 3.80
CA LYS A 61 8.58 -4.13 4.84
C LYS A 61 9.87 -3.42 4.44
N ALA A 62 10.52 -2.86 5.44
CA ALA A 62 11.89 -2.38 5.36
C ALA A 62 12.78 -3.26 6.25
N GLN A 63 14.00 -3.52 5.81
CA GLN A 63 15.01 -4.25 6.59
C GLN A 63 16.27 -3.42 6.71
N SER A 64 16.66 -3.09 7.93
CA SER A 64 17.90 -2.37 8.24
C SER A 64 19.11 -3.23 7.92
N ALA A 65 20.04 -2.69 7.13
CA ALA A 65 21.35 -3.27 6.90
C ALA A 65 22.33 -3.02 8.06
N VAL A 66 22.00 -2.07 8.96
CA VAL A 66 22.83 -1.72 10.13
C VAL A 66 22.51 -2.63 11.31
N THR A 67 21.22 -2.85 11.57
CA THR A 67 20.74 -3.58 12.76
C THR A 67 20.14 -4.94 12.45
N GLY A 68 19.77 -5.20 11.19
CA GLY A 68 19.01 -6.38 10.79
C GLY A 68 17.52 -6.32 11.13
N GLU A 69 17.05 -5.27 11.81
CA GLU A 69 15.65 -5.08 12.19
C GLU A 69 14.76 -5.03 10.95
N VAL A 70 13.63 -5.75 10.99
CA VAL A 70 12.58 -5.68 9.97
C VAL A 70 11.38 -4.95 10.55
N PHE A 71 10.90 -3.92 9.85
CA PHE A 71 9.73 -3.15 10.25
C PHE A 71 8.74 -3.00 9.10
N ALA A 72 7.45 -2.92 9.45
CA ALA A 72 6.39 -2.71 8.47
C ALA A 72 6.42 -1.26 7.95
N VAL A 73 6.14 -1.09 6.66
CA VAL A 73 5.85 0.21 6.04
C VAL A 73 4.47 0.16 5.41
N GLY A 74 3.80 1.30 5.29
CA GLY A 74 2.43 1.33 4.82
C GLY A 74 1.94 2.74 4.51
N GLY A 75 0.82 2.82 3.82
CA GLY A 75 0.07 4.05 3.60
C GLY A 75 -1.01 3.92 2.55
N VAL A 76 -1.58 5.05 2.16
CA VAL A 76 -2.57 5.12 1.07
C VAL A 76 -2.11 6.19 0.09
N LEU A 77 -2.17 5.87 -1.20
CA LEU A 77 -1.84 6.81 -2.26
C LEU A 77 -3.06 7.66 -2.59
N ASN A 78 -2.85 8.97 -2.74
CA ASN A 78 -3.81 9.87 -3.35
C ASN A 78 -3.92 9.58 -4.85
N ALA A 79 -4.99 10.07 -5.48
CA ALA A 79 -5.25 9.90 -6.91
C ALA A 79 -4.17 10.48 -7.84
N ASP A 80 -3.22 11.28 -7.34
CA ASP A 80 -2.09 11.83 -8.09
C ASP A 80 -0.77 11.05 -7.89
N GLY A 81 -0.84 9.93 -7.16
CA GLY A 81 0.27 9.06 -6.80
C GLY A 81 1.07 9.52 -5.57
N THR A 82 0.68 10.60 -4.89
CA THR A 82 1.35 11.04 -3.65
C THR A 82 0.94 10.18 -2.46
N LEU A 83 1.89 9.83 -1.59
CA LEU A 83 1.57 9.15 -0.33
C LEU A 83 0.88 10.12 0.63
N ALA A 84 -0.29 9.74 1.13
CA ALA A 84 -1.00 10.51 2.14
C ALA A 84 -0.14 10.66 3.41
N ALA A 85 -0.02 11.90 3.89
CA ALA A 85 0.78 12.22 5.06
C ALA A 85 0.29 11.48 6.30
N GLY A 86 1.22 11.02 7.15
CA GLY A 86 0.88 10.42 8.44
C GLY A 86 0.49 8.94 8.39
N SER A 87 0.76 8.27 7.27
CA SER A 87 0.68 6.82 7.14
C SER A 87 1.75 6.13 8.00
N ALA A 88 1.59 6.20 9.32
CA ALA A 88 2.47 5.53 10.26
C ALA A 88 2.05 4.07 10.41
N THR A 89 3.00 3.16 10.36
CA THR A 89 2.75 1.77 10.78
C THR A 89 2.92 1.61 12.28
N ALA A 90 2.54 0.45 12.83
CA ALA A 90 2.79 0.11 14.23
C ALA A 90 4.28 0.21 14.64
N SER A 91 5.20 0.20 13.67
CA SER A 91 6.64 0.40 13.92
C SER A 91 7.04 1.85 14.18
N GLY A 92 6.11 2.81 14.01
CA GLY A 92 6.39 4.24 14.07
C GLY A 92 7.15 4.78 12.85
N ALA A 93 7.44 3.94 11.85
CA ALA A 93 8.00 4.39 10.57
C ALA A 93 6.92 5.08 9.72
N GLN A 94 7.28 6.22 9.15
CA GLN A 94 6.46 7.02 8.25
C GLN A 94 7.19 7.18 6.93
N LEU A 95 6.48 6.94 5.83
CA LEU A 95 6.94 7.28 4.48
C LEU A 95 6.15 8.48 3.97
N THR A 96 6.86 9.41 3.35
CA THR A 96 6.28 10.45 2.49
C THR A 96 6.94 10.36 1.13
N GLY A 97 6.22 10.70 0.06
CA GLY A 97 6.78 10.61 -1.28
C GLY A 97 5.70 10.49 -2.34
N ARG A 98 6.12 10.01 -3.51
CA ARG A 98 5.26 9.88 -4.68
C ARG A 98 5.64 8.65 -5.49
N PHE A 99 4.62 8.00 -6.02
CA PHE A 99 4.73 7.00 -7.06
C PHE A 99 4.36 7.63 -8.41
N VAL A 100 5.17 7.33 -9.40
CA VAL A 100 4.85 7.50 -10.83
C VAL A 100 4.98 6.11 -11.47
N PRO A 101 4.58 5.93 -12.74
CA PRO A 101 4.70 4.62 -13.37
C PRO A 101 6.11 4.03 -13.20
N ASN A 102 6.17 2.79 -12.73
CA ASN A 102 7.38 1.99 -12.50
C ASN A 102 8.35 2.43 -11.38
N VAL A 103 8.20 3.62 -10.77
CA VAL A 103 9.11 4.07 -9.71
C VAL A 103 8.39 4.80 -8.58
N GLY A 104 8.92 4.65 -7.36
CA GLY A 104 8.49 5.40 -6.18
C GLY A 104 9.68 6.00 -5.46
N SER A 105 9.55 7.21 -4.93
CA SER A 105 10.60 7.82 -4.12
C SER A 105 10.07 8.84 -3.12
N GLY A 106 10.88 9.14 -2.11
CA GLY A 106 10.56 10.18 -1.15
C GLY A 106 11.45 10.17 0.09
N ASN A 107 10.86 10.58 1.22
CA ASN A 107 11.53 10.66 2.51
C ASN A 107 10.90 9.68 3.51
N TRP A 108 11.71 9.23 4.46
CA TRP A 108 11.25 8.40 5.57
C TRP A 108 11.62 9.03 6.90
N SER A 109 10.84 8.72 7.93
CA SER A 109 11.19 8.99 9.32
C SER A 109 10.77 7.85 10.23
N LYS A 110 11.48 7.63 11.34
CA LYS A 110 11.11 6.66 12.38
C LYS A 110 11.48 7.23 13.74
N LEU A 111 10.54 7.20 14.68
CA LEU A 111 10.82 7.56 16.06
C LEU A 111 11.38 6.33 16.79
N VAL A 112 12.62 6.43 17.28
CA VAL A 112 13.30 5.32 17.97
C VAL A 112 13.57 5.70 19.43
N PRO A 113 13.09 4.92 20.41
CA PRO A 113 13.46 5.10 21.81
C PRO A 113 14.88 4.60 22.06
N TYR A 114 15.64 5.35 22.85
CA TYR A 114 16.99 5.00 23.30
C TYR A 114 16.95 4.49 24.75
N SER A 115 17.99 3.77 25.15
CA SER A 115 18.11 3.20 26.51
C SER A 115 18.22 4.26 27.60
N ASP A 116 18.56 5.51 27.26
CA ASP A 116 18.60 6.66 28.16
C ASP A 116 17.21 7.29 28.40
N GLY A 117 16.14 6.72 27.81
CA GLY A 117 14.78 7.20 27.92
C GLY A 117 14.44 8.34 26.95
N THR A 118 15.39 8.78 26.12
CA THR A 118 15.13 9.77 25.07
C THR A 118 14.55 9.11 23.81
N GLN A 119 13.90 9.91 22.97
CA GLN A 119 13.48 9.50 21.64
C GLN A 119 14.23 10.31 20.61
N ARG A 120 14.65 9.66 19.52
CA ARG A 120 15.23 10.35 18.36
C ARG A 120 14.48 9.98 17.11
N THR A 121 14.31 10.98 16.25
CA THR A 121 13.79 10.77 14.91
C THR A 121 14.95 10.41 14.00
N LEU A 122 14.94 9.19 13.47
CA LEU A 122 15.76 8.81 12.34
C LEU A 122 15.05 9.29 11.07
N THR A 123 15.81 9.75 10.09
CA THR A 123 15.27 10.29 8.83
C THR A 123 16.18 9.95 7.66
N GLY A 124 15.63 9.97 6.45
CA GLY A 124 16.40 9.89 5.23
C GLY A 124 15.53 9.85 3.99
N SER A 125 16.08 9.33 2.89
CA SER A 125 15.40 9.17 1.61
C SER A 125 15.17 7.70 1.26
N TRP A 126 14.23 7.43 0.38
CA TRP A 126 13.99 6.10 -0.16
C TRP A 126 13.67 6.16 -1.65
N GLY A 127 13.94 5.05 -2.33
CA GLY A 127 13.62 4.85 -3.75
C GLY A 127 13.36 3.37 -4.02
N VAL A 128 12.35 3.10 -4.85
CA VAL A 128 11.96 1.75 -5.28
C VAL A 128 11.61 1.73 -6.75
N GLU A 129 11.85 0.58 -7.38
CA GLU A 129 11.52 0.29 -8.77
C GLU A 129 10.54 -0.88 -8.81
N ARG A 130 9.63 -0.86 -9.78
CA ARG A 130 8.65 -1.94 -9.96
C ARG A 130 9.34 -3.21 -10.42
N ILE A 131 8.95 -4.33 -9.81
CA ILE A 131 9.45 -5.67 -10.12
C ILE A 131 8.35 -6.63 -10.59
N ALA A 132 7.08 -6.31 -10.34
CA ALA A 132 5.92 -7.03 -10.88
C ALA A 132 4.73 -6.07 -11.00
N ASP A 133 3.89 -6.29 -12.00
CA ASP A 133 2.62 -5.59 -12.17
C ASP A 133 1.53 -6.23 -11.28
N ASP A 134 0.49 -5.45 -10.98
CA ASP A 134 -0.76 -5.97 -10.43
C ASP A 134 -1.70 -6.31 -11.59
N ASP A 135 -2.04 -7.60 -11.74
CA ASP A 135 -2.84 -8.14 -12.84
C ASP A 135 -4.30 -7.62 -12.81
N ASP A 136 -4.79 -7.14 -11.67
CA ASP A 136 -6.17 -6.67 -11.51
C ASP A 136 -6.47 -5.36 -12.27
N CYS A 137 -5.43 -4.75 -12.85
CA CYS A 137 -5.51 -3.53 -13.64
C CYS A 137 -5.40 -3.73 -15.16
N GLN A 138 -5.34 -4.97 -15.65
CA GLN A 138 -5.26 -5.32 -17.08
C GLN A 138 -6.61 -5.68 -17.71
#